data_AF-A0A3D8IF87-F1
#
_entry.id   AF-A0A3D8IF87-F1
#
_cell.length_a   1.000
_cell.length_b   1.000
_cell.length_c   1.000
_cell.angle_alpha   90.00
_cell.angle_beta   90.00
_cell.angle_gamma   90.00
#
_symmetry.space_group_name_H-M   'P 1'
#
loop_
_entity.id
_entity.type
_entity.pdbx_description
1 polymer ?
#
loop_
_entity_poly.entity_id
_entity_poly.type
_entity_poly.pdbx_seq_one_letter_code
_entity_poly.pdbx_strand_id
1 'polypeptide(L)' 'MTITLKNVDFELLNVLESLQGLKKDLEIIKYPNDETLEAMKECEEIERDIKNGTRKPFASWEEAREALLKD' A
#
# COMPACT_ATOMS: atom_id res chain seq x y z
N MET A 1 -24.32 -6.55 9.82
CA MET A 1 -23.40 -6.27 10.95
C MET A 1 -22.02 -6.11 10.37
N THR A 2 -21.30 -5.05 10.75
CA THR A 2 -19.96 -4.77 10.24
C THR A 2 -18.96 -4.99 11.37
N ILE A 3 -17.86 -5.68 11.08
CA ILE A 3 -16.77 -5.90 12.02
C ILE A 3 -15.50 -5.29 11.41
N THR A 4 -14.82 -4.45 12.16
CA THR A 4 -13.53 -3.87 11.76
C THR A 4 -12.42 -4.57 12.51
N LEU A 5 -11.47 -5.14 11.77
CA LEU A 5 -10.27 -5.77 12.31
C LEU A 5 -9.06 -4.89 11.98
N LYS A 6 -8.20 -4.64 12.97
CA LYS A 6 -6.95 -3.88 12.82
C LYS A 6 -5.75 -4.81 13.04
N ASN A 7 -4.64 -4.50 12.39
CA ASN A 7 -3.40 -5.28 12.46
C ASN A 7 -3.61 -6.76 12.10
N VAL A 8 -4.41 -7.00 11.06
CA VAL A 8 -4.68 -8.34 10.53
C VAL A 8 -3.43 -8.81 9.80
N ASP A 9 -2.87 -9.92 10.25
CA ASP A 9 -1.76 -10.57 9.57
C ASP A 9 -2.21 -11.29 8.29
N PHE A 10 -1.23 -11.73 7.49
CA PHE A 10 -1.49 -12.39 6.21
C PHE A 10 -2.22 -13.73 6.36
N GLU A 11 -1.99 -14.47 7.44
CA GLU A 11 -2.64 -15.79 7.63
C GLU A 11 -4.14 -15.62 7.90
N LEU A 12 -4.50 -14.71 8.80
CA LEU A 12 -5.89 -14.37 9.09
C LEU A 12 -6.58 -13.80 7.85
N LEU A 13 -5.90 -12.94 7.08
CA LEU A 13 -6.46 -12.40 5.84
C LEU A 13 -6.79 -13.52 4.83
N ASN A 14 -5.88 -14.49 4.64
CA ASN A 14 -6.09 -15.62 3.73
C ASN A 14 -7.29 -16.48 4.16
N VAL A 15 -7.48 -16.69 5.47
CA VAL A 15 -8.63 -17.42 6.00
C VAL A 15 -9.92 -16.66 5.71
N LEU A 16 -9.95 -15.34 5.93
CA LEU A 16 -11.13 -14.51 5.65
C LEU A 16 -11.50 -14.54 4.16
N GLU A 17 -10.51 -14.43 3.27
CA GLU A 17 -10.72 -14.53 1.82
C GLU A 17 -11.24 -15.92 1.41
N SER A 18 -10.73 -16.98 2.03
CA SER A 18 -11.24 -18.34 1.79
C SER A 18 -12.70 -18.48 2.22
N LEU A 19 -13.09 -17.86 3.34
CA LEU A 19 -14.48 -17.82 3.82
C LEU A 19 -15.39 -17.00 2.90
N GLN A 20 -14.86 -15.95 2.26
CA GLN A 20 -15.59 -15.17 1.26
C GLN A 20 -15.99 -16.04 0.05
N GLY A 21 -15.11 -16.96 -0.38
CA GLY A 21 -15.43 -17.93 -1.42
C GLY A 21 -16.59 -18.87 -1.07
N LEU A 22 -16.81 -19.13 0.23
CA LEU A 22 -17.85 -20.04 0.73
C LEU A 22 -19.18 -19.31 1.03
N LYS A 23 -19.15 -18.04 1.41
CA LYS A 23 -20.33 -17.22 1.68
C LYS A 23 -20.34 -15.97 0.81
N LYS A 24 -21.22 -15.98 -0.20
CA LYS A 24 -21.39 -14.87 -1.17
C LYS A 24 -21.79 -13.53 -0.54
N ASP A 25 -22.31 -13.55 0.68
CA ASP A 25 -22.76 -12.35 1.40
C ASP A 25 -21.66 -11.69 2.24
N LEU A 26 -20.43 -12.22 2.24
CA LEU A 26 -19.29 -11.62 2.93
C LEU A 26 -18.58 -10.62 1.98
N GLU A 27 -18.46 -9.37 2.42
CA GLU A 27 -17.68 -8.35 1.73
C GLU A 27 -16.43 -8.03 2.56
N ILE A 28 -15.25 -8.19 1.97
CA ILE A 28 -13.97 -7.84 2.59
C ILE A 28 -13.47 -6.55 1.94
N ILE A 29 -13.38 -5.48 2.75
CA ILE A 29 -12.83 -4.20 2.34
C ILE A 29 -11.47 -4.02 3.02
N LYS A 30 -10.43 -3.86 2.21
CA LYS A 30 -9.06 -3.67 2.69
C LYS A 30 -8.72 -2.18 2.71
N TYR A 31 -8.12 -1.72 3.80
CA TYR A 31 -7.60 -0.37 3.93
C TYR A 31 -6.09 -0.44 4.12
N PRO A 32 -5.31 0.45 3.49
CA PRO A 32 -3.89 0.55 3.78
C PRO A 32 -3.68 0.91 5.26
N ASN A 33 -2.64 0.35 5.87
CA ASN A 33 -2.22 0.79 7.20
C ASN A 33 -1.54 2.17 7.10
N ASP A 34 -1.27 2.80 8.24
CA ASP A 34 -0.72 4.16 8.28
C ASP A 34 0.64 4.24 7.56
N GLU A 35 1.49 3.22 7.69
CA GLU A 35 2.79 3.10 6.99
C GLU A 35 2.61 3.07 5.47
N THR A 36 1.66 2.27 4.96
CA THR A 36 1.37 2.21 3.53
C THR A 36 0.77 3.54 3.04
N LEU A 37 -0.08 4.19 3.84
CA LEU A 37 -0.62 5.51 3.50
C LEU A 37 0.48 6.57 3.40
N GLU A 38 1.47 6.53 4.28
CA GLU A 38 2.62 7.43 4.26
C GLU A 38 3.49 7.18 3.02
N ALA A 39 3.86 5.92 2.75
CA ALA A 39 4.60 5.55 1.55
C ALA A 39 3.88 5.96 0.25
N MET A 40 2.54 5.86 0.21
CA MET A 40 1.75 6.34 -0.93
C MET A 40 1.86 7.86 -1.12
N LYS A 41 1.79 8.64 -0.03
CA LYS A 41 1.95 10.10 -0.10
C LYS A 41 3.34 10.50 -0.58
N GLU A 42 4.39 9.84 -0.07
CA GLU A 42 5.75 10.08 -0.53
C GLU A 42 5.89 9.80 -2.03
N CYS A 43 5.31 8.70 -2.52
CA CYS A 43 5.29 8.41 -3.96
C CYS A 43 4.61 9.52 -4.78
N GLU A 44 3.47 10.04 -4.31
CA GLU A 44 2.76 11.14 -4.98
C GLU A 44 3.56 12.44 -4.99
N GLU A 45 4.30 12.73 -3.91
CA GLU A 45 5.19 13.90 -3.83
C GLU A 45 6.35 13.78 -4.81
N ILE A 46 7.00 12.61 -4.87
CA ILE A 46 8.06 12.31 -5.84
C ILE A 46 7.55 12.50 -7.27
N GLU A 47 6.36 11.98 -7.58
CA GLU A 47 5.76 12.12 -8.91
C GLU A 47 5.48 13.59 -9.26
N ARG A 48 4.97 14.36 -8.29
CA ARG A 48 4.68 15.79 -8.46
C ARG A 48 5.95 16.59 -8.71
N ASP A 49 7.01 16.31 -7.96
CA ASP A 49 8.30 16.99 -8.13
C ASP A 49 8.94 16.69 -9.48
N ILE A 50 8.83 15.45 -9.94
CA ILE A 50 9.28 15.07 -11.28
C ILE A 50 8.50 15.83 -12.35
N LYS A 51 7.16 15.91 -12.22
CA LYS A 51 6.32 16.66 -13.17
C LYS A 51 6.62 18.15 -13.19
N ASN A 52 6.95 18.73 -12.03
CA ASN A 52 7.30 20.14 -11.89
C ASN A 52 8.77 20.44 -12.25
N GLY A 53 9.57 19.42 -12.56
CA GLY A 53 10.99 19.55 -12.89
C GLY A 53 11.89 19.87 -11.68
N THR A 54 11.37 19.79 -10.47
CA THR A 54 12.12 20.00 -9.22
C THR A 54 12.91 18.76 -8.80
N ARG A 55 12.54 17.58 -9.30
CA ARG A 55 13.26 16.31 -9.11
C ARG A 55 13.51 15.62 -10.45
N LYS A 56 14.68 15.00 -10.62
CA LYS A 56 14.96 14.17 -11.79
C LYS A 56 14.26 12.81 -11.64
N PRO A 57 13.61 12.28 -12.70
CA PRO A 57 13.12 10.92 -12.68
C PRO A 57 14.26 9.94 -12.44
N PHE A 58 13.97 8.87 -11.70
CA PHE A 58 14.89 7.76 -11.56
C PHE A 58 15.01 7.01 -12.89
N ALA A 59 16.24 6.61 -13.24
CA ALA A 59 16.54 5.87 -14.46
C ALA A 59 16.27 4.36 -14.31
N SER A 60 16.30 3.83 -13.08
CA SER A 60 15.98 2.42 -12.81
C SER A 60 15.38 2.21 -11.40
N TRP A 61 14.86 1.02 -11.16
CA TRP A 61 14.34 0.62 -9.85
C TRP A 61 15.44 0.59 -8.79
N GLU A 62 16.65 0.16 -9.14
CA GLU A 62 17.79 0.13 -8.22
C GLU A 62 18.15 1.53 -7.71
N GLU A 63 18.14 2.53 -8.60
CA GLU A 63 18.39 3.93 -8.23
C GLU A 63 17.31 4.46 -7.28
N ALA A 64 16.04 4.17 -7.59
CA ALA A 64 14.92 4.57 -6.73
C ALA A 64 15.02 3.92 -5.34
N ARG A 65 15.34 2.62 -5.29
CA ARG A 65 15.52 1.88 -4.04
C ARG A 65 16.67 2.44 -3.20
N GLU A 66 17.81 2.74 -3.82
CA GLU A 66 18.93 3.35 -3.10
C GLU A 66 18.62 4.74 -2.57
N ALA A 67 17.87 5.55 -3.32
CA ALA A 67 17.49 6.88 -2.87
C ALA A 67 16.55 6.81 -1.66
N LEU A 68 15.57 5.91 -1.68
CA LEU A 68 14.59 5.74 -0.60
C LEU A 68 15.16 5.07 0.66
N LEU A 69 16.24 4.28 0.54
CA LEU A 69 16.90 3.61 1.68
C LEU A 69 17.96 4.47 2.36
N LYS A 70 18.29 5.65 1.82
CA LYS A 70 19.35 6.54 2.33
C LYS A 70 18.84 7.69 3.20
N ASP A 71 17.53 7.94 3.21
CA ASP A 71 16.85 8.88 4.13
C ASP A 71 16.48 8.19 5.45
#